data_AF-X1FI23-F1
#
_entry.id   AF-X1FI23-F1
#
_cell.length_a   1.000
_cell.length_b   1.000
_cell.length_c   1.000
_cell.angle_alpha   90.00
_cell.angle_beta   90.00
_cell.angle_gamma   90.00
#
_symmetry.space_group_name_H-M   'P 1'
#
loop_
_entity.id
_entity.type
_entity.pdbx_description
1 polymer ?
#
loop_
_entity_poly.entity_id
_entity_poly.type
_entity_poly.pdbx_seq_one_letter_code
_entity_poly.pdbx_strand_id
1 'polypeptide(L)'
;MIKLILSLIILIITYFLIFTNRRIRTTSAFFGAILAIILGLITFDKAITYIDFNKLGIIIGMMIFTIIAKESGIFQYLAIKTTKYSKGNPLVLLISLSLLAAFLSSILDEITTLLFLANITLAITHILEISPLPFLISEIIFANIGGLAT
;
A
#
# COMPACT_ATOMS: atom_id res chain seq x y z
N MET A 1 -38.08 -0.71 2.97
CA MET A 1 -37.53 0.26 3.96
C MET A 1 -36.73 -0.44 5.06
N ILE A 2 -37.29 -1.44 5.76
CA ILE A 2 -36.60 -2.17 6.86
C ILE A 2 -35.30 -2.86 6.43
N LYS A 3 -35.30 -3.58 5.30
CA LYS A 3 -34.08 -4.22 4.75
C LYS A 3 -32.95 -3.21 4.45
N LEU A 4 -33.32 -2.00 4.02
CA LEU A 4 -32.36 -0.94 3.71
C LEU A 4 -31.71 -0.40 4.99
N ILE A 5 -32.52 -0.16 6.03
CA ILE A 5 -32.04 0.28 7.35
C ILE A 5 -31.10 -0.77 7.96
N LEU A 6 -31.48 -2.05 7.93
CA LEU A 6 -30.63 -3.14 8.41
C LEU A 6 -29.31 -3.23 7.64
N SER A 7 -29.34 -3.08 6.32
CA SER A 7 -28.13 -3.08 5.49
C SER A 7 -27.20 -1.91 5.83
N LEU A 8 -27.74 -0.72 6.04
CA LEU A 8 -26.99 0.47 6.47
C LEU A 8 -26.35 0.27 7.85
N ILE A 9 -27.08 -0.31 8.80
CA ILE A 9 -26.56 -0.61 10.14
C ILE A 9 -25.38 -1.59 10.04
N ILE A 10 -25.53 -2.68 9.28
CA ILE A 10 -24.46 -3.67 9.09
C ILE A 10 -23.25 -3.03 8.40
N LEU A 11 -23.48 -2.19 7.40
CA LEU A 11 -22.42 -1.46 6.70
C LEU A 11 -21.62 -0.58 7.67
N ILE A 12 -22.31 0.24 8.46
CA ILE A 12 -21.69 1.15 9.43
C ILE A 12 -20.89 0.36 10.48
N ILE A 13 -21.48 -0.71 11.04
CA ILE A 13 -20.81 -1.58 12.03
C ILE A 13 -19.56 -2.23 11.41
N THR A 14 -19.68 -2.74 10.18
CA THR A 14 -18.56 -3.39 9.48
C THR A 14 -17.42 -2.41 9.23
N TYR A 15 -17.71 -1.20 8.74
CA TYR A 15 -16.71 -0.16 8.56
C TYR A 15 -16.09 0.27 9.88
N PHE A 16 -16.90 0.46 10.94
CA PHE A 16 -16.39 0.80 12.26
C PHE A 16 -15.42 -0.27 12.79
N LEU A 17 -15.73 -1.55 12.60
CA LEU A 17 -14.84 -2.67 12.96
C LEU A 17 -13.55 -2.69 12.12
N ILE A 18 -13.61 -2.32 10.84
CA ILE A 18 -12.42 -2.18 9.98
C ILE A 18 -11.53 -1.03 10.47
N PHE A 19 -12.13 0.13 10.81
CA PHE A 19 -11.40 1.32 11.26
C PHE A 19 -10.75 1.16 12.64
N THR A 20 -11.41 0.45 13.55
CA THR A 20 -10.90 0.27 14.92
C THR A 20 -9.59 -0.54 14.95
N ASN A 21 -9.19 -1.17 13.84
CA ASN A 21 -7.93 -1.90 13.62
C ASN A 21 -7.58 -2.93 14.72
N ARG A 22 -8.54 -3.27 15.59
CA ARG A 22 -8.41 -4.16 16.76
C ARG A 22 -8.54 -5.64 16.36
N ARG A 23 -9.02 -5.91 15.14
CA ARG A 23 -9.16 -7.21 14.47
C ARG A 23 -8.53 -7.12 13.07
N ILE A 24 -8.12 -8.26 12.51
CA ILE A 24 -7.65 -8.34 11.12
C ILE A 24 -8.79 -7.87 10.21
N ARG A 25 -8.54 -6.87 9.36
CA ARG A 25 -9.55 -6.21 8.50
C ARG A 25 -10.41 -7.20 7.69
N THR A 26 -9.81 -8.31 7.25
CA THR A 26 -10.50 -9.40 6.55
C THR A 26 -11.59 -10.05 7.40
N THR A 27 -11.31 -10.34 8.68
CA THR A 27 -12.31 -10.96 9.57
C THR A 27 -13.54 -10.07 9.77
N SER A 28 -13.34 -8.74 9.88
CA SER A 28 -14.44 -7.78 9.98
C SER A 28 -15.29 -7.74 8.70
N ALA A 29 -14.66 -7.77 7.52
CA ALA A 29 -15.37 -7.78 6.25
C ALA A 29 -16.20 -9.06 6.05
N PHE A 30 -15.63 -10.23 6.36
CA PHE A 30 -16.36 -11.51 6.29
C PHE A 30 -17.52 -11.56 7.28
N PHE A 31 -17.35 -11.03 8.49
CA PHE A 31 -18.43 -10.96 9.48
C PHE A 31 -19.63 -10.16 8.97
N GLY A 32 -19.39 -8.97 8.39
CA GLY A 32 -20.44 -8.16 7.77
C GLY A 32 -21.15 -8.87 6.62
N ALA A 33 -20.40 -9.55 5.74
CA ALA A 33 -20.95 -10.31 4.63
C ALA A 33 -21.83 -11.49 5.10
N ILE A 34 -21.35 -12.27 6.08
CA ILE A 34 -22.09 -13.41 6.65
C ILE A 34 -23.38 -12.93 7.31
N LEU A 35 -23.34 -11.85 8.09
CA LEU A 35 -24.54 -11.25 8.69
C LEU A 35 -25.56 -10.84 7.63
N ALA A 36 -25.12 -10.22 6.53
CA ALA A 36 -26.01 -9.81 5.45
C ALA A 36 -26.71 -11.01 4.77
N ILE A 37 -26.00 -12.14 4.65
CA ILE A 37 -26.54 -13.38 4.08
C ILE A 37 -27.55 -14.05 5.04
N ILE A 38 -27.18 -14.22 6.31
CA ILE A 38 -28.04 -14.86 7.33
C ILE A 38 -29.34 -14.08 7.53
N LEU A 39 -29.29 -12.75 7.48
CA LEU A 39 -30.47 -11.89 7.60
C LEU A 39 -31.31 -11.79 6.32
N GLY A 40 -30.96 -12.53 5.25
CA GLY A 40 -31.72 -12.56 4.00
C GLY A 40 -31.75 -11.22 3.26
N LEU A 41 -30.73 -10.38 3.47
CA LEU A 41 -30.55 -9.12 2.75
C LEU A 41 -29.99 -9.37 1.34
N ILE A 42 -29.17 -10.41 1.21
CA ILE A 42 -28.58 -10.89 -0.03
C ILE A 42 -28.50 -12.42 -0.03
N THR A 43 -28.70 -13.06 -1.18
CA THR A 43 -28.49 -14.51 -1.34
C THR A 43 -27.01 -14.83 -1.54
N PHE A 44 -26.59 -16.04 -1.16
CA PHE A 44 -25.19 -16.47 -1.32
C PHE A 44 -24.70 -16.38 -2.77
N ASP A 45 -25.50 -16.84 -3.73
CA ASP A 45 -25.13 -16.78 -5.15
C ASP A 45 -24.90 -15.34 -5.61
N LYS A 46 -25.76 -14.42 -5.18
CA LYS A 46 -25.61 -13.00 -5.49
C LYS A 46 -24.39 -12.39 -4.78
N ALA A 47 -24.10 -12.81 -3.55
CA ALA A 47 -22.92 -12.37 -2.81
C ALA A 47 -21.62 -12.74 -3.54
N ILE A 48 -21.52 -13.94 -4.10
CA ILE A 48 -20.36 -14.38 -4.89
C ILE A 48 -20.18 -13.51 -6.13
N THR A 49 -21.26 -13.10 -6.81
CA THR A 49 -21.14 -12.24 -8.01
C THR A 49 -20.53 -10.86 -7.73
N TYR A 50 -20.52 -10.41 -6.46
CA TYR A 50 -19.84 -9.18 -6.07
C TYR A 50 -18.32 -9.36 -5.88
N ILE A 51 -17.81 -10.59 -5.89
CA ILE A 51 -16.37 -10.88 -5.83
C ILE A 51 -15.80 -10.79 -7.24
N ASP A 52 -14.97 -9.77 -7.47
CA ASP A 52 -14.26 -9.58 -8.73
C ASP A 52 -12.92 -10.35 -8.70
N PHE A 53 -12.94 -11.57 -9.20
CA PHE A 53 -11.76 -12.43 -9.27
C PHE A 53 -10.66 -11.89 -10.17
N ASN A 54 -11.00 -11.07 -11.18
CA ASN A 54 -9.99 -10.43 -12.03
C ASN A 54 -9.17 -9.43 -11.22
N LYS A 55 -9.83 -8.60 -10.40
CA LYS A 55 -9.14 -7.67 -9.48
C LYS A 55 -8.30 -8.40 -8.44
N LEU A 56 -8.81 -9.49 -7.86
CA LEU A 56 -8.02 -10.32 -6.94
C LEU A 56 -6.78 -10.91 -7.62
N GLY A 57 -6.92 -11.40 -8.85
CA GLY A 57 -5.81 -11.92 -9.65
C GLY A 57 -4.72 -10.86 -9.90
N ILE A 58 -5.11 -9.63 -10.24
CA ILE A 58 -4.17 -8.51 -10.42
C ILE A 58 -3.44 -8.19 -9.11
N ILE A 59 -4.15 -8.09 -7.97
CA ILE A 59 -3.54 -7.81 -6.67
C ILE A 59 -2.54 -8.92 -6.29
N ILE A 60 -2.93 -10.20 -6.44
CA ILE A 60 -2.04 -11.33 -6.14
C ILE A 60 -0.81 -11.32 -7.05
N GLY A 61 -1.01 -11.11 -8.36
CA GLY A 61 0.08 -11.03 -9.33
C GLY A 61 1.07 -9.90 -9.01
N MET A 62 0.55 -8.72 -8.68
CA MET A 62 1.36 -7.57 -8.27
C MET A 62 2.13 -7.86 -6.98
N MET A 63 1.52 -8.52 -5.98
CA MET A 63 2.22 -8.90 -4.75
C MET A 63 3.36 -9.89 -5.02
N ILE A 64 3.13 -10.92 -5.84
CA ILE A 64 4.16 -11.89 -6.22
C ILE A 64 5.31 -11.18 -6.94
N PHE A 65 4.99 -10.35 -7.94
CA PHE A 65 5.99 -9.57 -8.67
C PHE A 65 6.80 -8.67 -7.73
N THR A 66 6.12 -7.97 -6.81
CA THR A 66 6.76 -7.06 -5.84
C THR A 66 7.71 -7.81 -4.92
N ILE A 67 7.33 -9.00 -4.42
CA ILE A 67 8.21 -9.83 -3.58
C ILE A 67 9.45 -10.26 -4.35
N ILE A 68 9.29 -10.78 -5.57
CA ILE A 68 10.42 -11.22 -6.41
C ILE A 68 11.36 -10.05 -6.73
N ALA A 69 10.80 -8.90 -7.11
CA ALA A 69 11.58 -7.70 -7.37
C ALA A 69 12.37 -7.29 -6.12
N LYS A 70 11.77 -7.37 -4.93
CA LYS A 70 12.43 -7.00 -3.66
C LYS A 70 13.58 -7.94 -3.34
N GLU A 71 13.39 -9.24 -3.52
CA GLU A 71 14.41 -10.26 -3.28
C GLU A 71 15.55 -10.21 -4.30
N SER A 72 15.29 -9.74 -5.53
CA SER A 72 16.31 -9.61 -6.57
C SER A 72 17.41 -8.58 -6.27
N GLY A 73 17.21 -7.71 -5.29
CA GLY A 73 18.16 -6.65 -4.96
C GLY A 73 18.07 -5.40 -5.87
N ILE A 74 17.14 -5.38 -6.83
CA ILE A 74 17.05 -4.29 -7.83
C ILE A 74 16.81 -2.94 -7.16
N PHE A 75 16.02 -2.91 -6.10
CA PHE A 75 15.72 -1.69 -5.38
C PHE A 75 16.95 -1.14 -4.64
N GLN A 76 17.74 -2.01 -4.00
CA GLN A 76 19.00 -1.62 -3.36
C GLN A 76 19.96 -1.05 -4.41
N TYR A 77 20.06 -1.72 -5.55
CA TYR A 77 20.90 -1.28 -6.65
C TYR A 77 20.50 0.11 -7.15
N LEU A 78 19.21 0.33 -7.42
CA LEU A 78 18.70 1.62 -7.90
C LEU A 78 18.94 2.73 -6.89
N ALA A 79 18.65 2.49 -5.61
CA ALA A 79 18.84 3.49 -4.57
C ALA A 79 20.31 3.88 -4.40
N ILE A 80 21.24 2.90 -4.34
CA ILE A 80 22.68 3.16 -4.29
C ILE A 80 23.15 3.93 -5.53
N LYS A 81 22.63 3.59 -6.71
CA LYS A 81 22.96 4.28 -7.96
C LYS A 81 22.51 5.74 -7.94
N THR A 82 21.29 6.02 -7.47
CA THR A 82 20.79 7.39 -7.30
C THR A 82 21.58 8.16 -6.23
N THR A 83 21.99 7.51 -5.15
CA THR A 83 22.84 8.14 -4.13
C THR A 83 24.22 8.49 -4.67
N LYS A 84 24.86 7.61 -5.44
CA LYS A 84 26.14 7.93 -6.10
C LYS A 84 25.99 9.10 -7.07
N TYR A 85 24.85 9.20 -7.74
CA TYR A 85 24.55 10.32 -8.65
C TYR A 85 24.45 11.66 -7.91
N SER A 86 23.97 11.69 -6.66
CA SER A 86 23.85 12.94 -5.89
C SER A 86 25.19 13.54 -5.47
N LYS A 87 26.30 12.77 -5.57
CA LYS A 87 27.67 13.20 -5.19
C LYS A 87 27.75 13.84 -3.80
N GLY A 88 26.91 13.40 -2.86
CA GLY A 88 26.88 13.91 -1.49
C GLY A 88 26.11 15.22 -1.29
N ASN A 89 25.46 15.77 -2.33
CA ASN A 89 24.58 16.93 -2.17
C ASN A 89 23.21 16.49 -1.60
N PRO A 90 22.81 16.95 -0.40
CA PRO A 90 21.56 16.51 0.23
C PRO A 90 20.30 16.87 -0.56
N LEU A 91 20.26 18.01 -1.25
CA LEU A 91 19.11 18.42 -2.06
C LEU A 91 18.95 17.54 -3.29
N VAL A 92 20.05 17.25 -3.98
CA VAL A 92 20.03 16.35 -5.15
C VAL A 92 19.65 14.94 -4.71
N LEU A 93 20.17 14.48 -3.56
CA LEU A 93 19.80 13.19 -2.99
C LEU A 93 18.29 13.13 -2.71
N LEU A 94 17.72 14.15 -2.07
CA LEU A 94 16.31 14.20 -1.70
C LEU A 94 15.42 14.10 -2.94
N ILE A 95 15.69 14.93 -3.95
CA ILE A 95 14.95 14.91 -5.21
C ILE A 95 15.09 13.55 -5.90
N SER A 96 16.31 12.99 -5.96
CA SER A 96 16.56 11.72 -6.65
C SER A 96 15.85 10.53 -5.99
N LEU A 97 15.89 10.43 -4.65
CA LEU A 97 15.21 9.36 -3.92
C LEU A 97 13.69 9.52 -3.98
N SER A 98 13.19 10.75 -3.97
CA SER A 98 11.75 11.01 -4.08
C SER A 98 11.22 10.67 -5.47
N LEU A 99 11.95 11.03 -6.54
CA LEU A 99 11.60 10.62 -7.90
C LEU A 99 11.69 9.11 -8.09
N LEU A 100 12.69 8.46 -7.48
CA LEU A 100 12.80 7.01 -7.47
C LEU A 100 11.60 6.38 -6.76
N ALA A 101 11.15 6.95 -5.63
CA ALA A 101 9.96 6.51 -4.90
C ALA A 101 8.70 6.60 -5.76
N ALA A 102 8.48 7.72 -6.45
CA ALA A 102 7.35 7.87 -7.37
C ALA A 102 7.39 6.84 -8.51
N PHE A 103 8.55 6.66 -9.15
CA PHE A 103 8.71 5.73 -10.25
C PHE A 103 8.50 4.27 -9.84
N LEU A 104 9.04 3.87 -8.68
CA LEU A 104 8.84 2.52 -8.17
C LEU A 104 7.37 2.29 -7.77
N SER A 105 6.75 3.26 -7.11
CA SER A 105 5.37 3.17 -6.63
C SER A 105 4.34 3.18 -7.77
N SER A 106 4.66 3.69 -8.96
CA SER A 106 3.76 3.58 -10.13
C SER A 106 3.73 2.19 -10.77
N ILE A 107 4.60 1.29 -10.34
CA ILE A 107 4.71 -0.08 -10.85
C ILE A 107 4.39 -1.10 -9.75
N LEU A 108 4.64 -0.72 -8.50
CA LEU A 108 4.66 -1.60 -7.34
C LEU A 108 3.73 -1.07 -6.25
N ASP A 109 3.46 -1.92 -5.27
CA ASP A 109 2.70 -1.52 -4.09
C ASP A 109 3.40 -0.39 -3.30
N GLU A 110 2.63 0.66 -2.99
CA GLU A 110 3.11 1.89 -2.34
C GLU A 110 3.71 1.63 -0.95
N ILE A 111 3.07 0.75 -0.17
CA ILE A 111 3.52 0.39 1.18
C ILE A 111 4.85 -0.34 1.10
N THR A 112 4.96 -1.30 0.18
CA THR A 112 6.17 -2.08 0.01
C THR A 112 7.35 -1.23 -0.47
N THR A 113 7.11 -0.34 -1.43
CA THR A 113 8.12 0.60 -1.93
C THR A 113 8.64 1.51 -0.82
N LEU A 114 7.74 2.05 0.01
CA LEU A 114 8.11 2.93 1.12
C LEU A 114 8.87 2.21 2.24
N LEU A 115 8.42 1.02 2.65
CA LEU A 115 9.15 0.23 3.64
C LEU A 115 10.57 -0.09 3.17
N PHE A 116 10.72 -0.36 1.88
CA PHE A 116 12.00 -0.65 1.30
C PHE A 116 12.92 0.59 1.25
N LEU A 117 12.45 1.67 0.62
CA LEU A 117 13.23 2.89 0.49
C LEU A 117 13.56 3.51 1.84
N ALA A 118 12.62 3.52 2.80
CA ALA A 118 12.86 4.04 4.13
C ALA A 118 14.07 3.39 4.82
N ASN A 119 14.22 2.07 4.71
CA ASN A 119 15.38 1.37 5.30
C ASN A 119 16.70 1.83 4.65
N ILE A 120 16.71 2.04 3.34
CA ILE A 120 17.90 2.51 2.63
C ILE A 120 18.18 3.98 2.95
N THR A 121 17.16 4.81 2.92
CA THR A 121 17.24 6.24 3.21
C THR A 121 17.77 6.45 4.62
N LEU A 122 17.27 5.72 5.62
CA LEU A 122 17.82 5.72 6.97
C LEU A 122 19.31 5.38 6.99
N ALA A 123 19.74 4.34 6.26
CA ALA A 123 21.14 3.96 6.19
C ALA A 123 22.01 5.05 5.53
N ILE A 124 21.56 5.63 4.41
CA ILE A 124 22.28 6.70 3.70
C ILE A 124 22.38 7.95 4.58
N THR A 125 21.28 8.38 5.17
CA THR A 125 21.24 9.60 5.99
C THR A 125 22.06 9.45 7.26
N HIS A 126 22.12 8.24 7.82
CA HIS A 126 23.02 7.92 8.93
C HIS A 126 24.49 8.02 8.52
N ILE A 127 24.88 7.51 7.35
CA ILE A 127 26.25 7.62 6.83
C ILE A 127 26.63 9.07 6.53
N LEU A 128 25.68 9.87 6.05
CA LEU A 128 25.89 11.28 5.73
C LEU A 128 25.73 12.22 6.94
N GLU A 129 25.42 11.68 8.13
CA GLU A 129 25.15 12.44 9.35
C GLU A 129 24.08 13.55 9.19
N ILE A 130 23.06 13.29 8.38
CA ILE A 130 21.93 14.21 8.12
C ILE A 130 20.61 13.65 8.66
N SER A 131 19.64 14.53 8.91
CA SER A 131 18.31 14.11 9.36
C SER A 131 17.56 13.33 8.25
N PRO A 132 17.02 12.13 8.53
CA PRO A 132 16.22 11.36 7.57
C PRO A 132 14.83 11.94 7.34
N LEU A 133 14.32 12.74 8.28
CA LEU A 133 12.92 13.16 8.31
C LEU A 133 12.46 13.83 6.99
N PRO A 134 13.21 14.77 6.39
CA PRO A 134 12.78 15.41 5.15
C PRO A 134 12.73 14.44 3.96
N PHE A 135 13.63 13.46 3.93
CA PHE A 135 13.68 12.44 2.88
C PHE A 135 12.47 11.51 2.97
N LEU A 136 12.21 10.97 4.16
CA LEU A 136 11.09 10.06 4.38
C LEU A 136 9.74 10.74 4.07
N ILE A 137 9.54 11.98 4.49
CA ILE A 137 8.31 12.74 4.17
C ILE A 137 8.18 12.92 2.67
N SER A 138 9.25 13.32 1.98
CA SER A 138 9.24 13.54 0.54
C SER A 138 9.00 12.23 -0.22
N GLU A 139 9.65 11.13 0.17
CA GLU A 139 9.44 9.80 -0.39
C GLU A 139 7.98 9.35 -0.22
N ILE A 140 7.37 9.53 0.95
CA ILE A 140 5.95 9.20 1.19
C ILE A 140 5.04 9.99 0.24
N ILE A 141 5.26 11.30 0.11
CA ILE A 141 4.45 12.14 -0.77
C ILE A 141 4.59 11.68 -2.22
N PHE A 142 5.83 11.51 -2.70
CA PHE A 142 6.08 11.13 -4.08
C PHE A 142 5.66 9.69 -4.40
N ALA A 143 5.80 8.75 -3.47
CA ALA A 143 5.32 7.39 -3.65
C ALA A 143 3.79 7.34 -3.79
N ASN A 144 3.06 8.10 -2.97
CA ASN A 144 1.60 8.20 -3.10
C ASN A 144 1.19 8.82 -4.44
N ILE A 145 1.89 9.87 -4.90
CA ILE A 145 1.65 10.45 -6.23
C ILE A 145 1.92 9.42 -7.34
N GLY A 146 3.00 8.66 -7.22
CA GLY A 146 3.35 7.58 -8.15
C GLY A 146 2.31 6.46 -8.18
N GLY A 147 1.85 6.02 -7.01
CA GLY A 147 0.85 4.96 -6.88
C GLY A 147 -0.48 5.33 -7.53
N LEU A 148 -0.90 6.59 -7.41
CA LEU A 148 -2.11 7.12 -8.06
C LEU A 148 -2.04 7.16 -9.59
N ALA A 149 -0.86 7.00 -10.21
CA ALA A 149 -0.72 6.96 -11.66
C ALA A 149 -1.10 5.59 -12.28
N THR A 150 -1.35 4.57 -11.44
CA THR A 150 -1.65 3.19 -11.83
C THR A 150 -3.16 2.92 -11.80
#